data_AF-A0A3B9RXX6-F1
#
_entry.id   AF-A0A3B9RXX6-F1
#
_cell.length_a   1.000
_cell.length_b   1.000
_cell.length_c   1.000
_cell.angle_alpha   90.00
_cell.angle_beta   90.00
_cell.angle_gamma   90.00
#
_symmetry.space_group_name_H-M   'P 1'
#
loop_
_entity.id
_entity.type
_entity.pdbx_description
1 polymer ?
#
loop_
_entity_poly.entity_id
_entity_poly.type
_entity_poly.pdbx_seq_one_letter_code
_entity_poly.pdbx_strand_id
1 'polypeptide(L)'
;MTTTSSQSVLLATSESSLPTQPKRAEPPVSSGVIGMLLFMVTEVMFFGALISAYLVIRAGLDEWPPWGQPRLPIETTAINTLVLLVSGFLMSYSRNL
;
A
#
# COMPACT_ATOMS: atom_id res chain seq x y z
N MET A 1 -67.34 -29.19 -1.54
CA MET A 1 -66.00 -28.82 -2.06
C MET A 1 -65.60 -27.48 -1.46
N THR A 2 -64.97 -27.45 -0.29
CA THR A 2 -64.66 -26.19 0.41
C THR A 2 -63.51 -26.38 1.40
N THR A 3 -62.24 -26.32 0.94
CA THR A 3 -61.05 -25.98 1.79
C THR A 3 -59.76 -25.90 0.96
N THR A 4 -59.57 -24.86 0.14
CA THR A 4 -58.26 -24.55 -0.47
C THR A 4 -58.13 -23.04 -0.61
N SER A 5 -57.83 -22.32 0.47
CA SER A 5 -57.52 -20.88 0.39
C SER A 5 -56.65 -20.40 1.57
N SER A 6 -56.79 -21.03 2.74
CA SER A 6 -56.06 -20.58 3.95
C SER A 6 -54.58 -20.97 4.02
N GLN A 7 -54.09 -21.90 3.17
CA GLN A 7 -52.69 -22.34 3.22
C GLN A 7 -51.74 -21.50 2.35
N SER A 8 -52.24 -20.90 1.27
CA SER A 8 -51.46 -20.02 0.41
C SER A 8 -51.16 -18.67 1.07
N VAL A 9 -52.06 -18.16 1.92
CA VAL A 9 -51.83 -16.93 2.69
C VAL A 9 -50.76 -17.12 3.76
N LEU A 10 -50.72 -18.28 4.41
CA LEU A 10 -49.71 -18.62 5.43
C LEU A 10 -48.30 -18.89 4.84
N LEU A 11 -48.22 -19.46 3.63
CA LEU A 11 -46.94 -19.64 2.94
C LEU A 11 -46.38 -18.33 2.37
N ALA A 12 -47.24 -17.44 1.86
CA ALA A 12 -46.81 -16.15 1.30
C ALA A 12 -46.29 -15.17 2.35
N THR A 13 -46.68 -15.32 3.62
CA THR A 13 -46.20 -14.45 4.73
C THR A 13 -44.92 -14.97 5.40
N SER A 14 -44.39 -16.12 4.98
CA SER A 14 -43.20 -16.73 5.58
C SER A 14 -41.88 -16.31 4.90
N GLU A 15 -41.96 -15.66 3.73
CA GLU A 15 -40.78 -15.13 3.05
C GLU A 15 -40.59 -13.64 3.39
N SER A 16 -39.41 -13.28 3.86
CA SER A 16 -38.94 -11.89 4.03
C SER A 16 -39.36 -11.13 5.31
N SER A 17 -39.20 -11.75 6.47
CA SER A 17 -38.79 -11.01 7.68
C SER A 17 -37.34 -11.37 8.03
N LEU A 18 -36.42 -11.11 7.09
CA LEU A 18 -35.01 -11.06 7.45
C LEU A 18 -34.84 -9.89 8.43
N PRO A 19 -34.33 -10.12 9.66
CA PRO A 19 -34.00 -9.02 10.54
C PRO A 19 -33.05 -8.11 9.78
N THR A 20 -33.36 -6.80 9.76
CA THR A 20 -32.49 -5.75 9.23
C THR A 20 -31.06 -6.04 9.66
N GLN A 21 -30.25 -6.57 8.73
CA GLN A 21 -28.87 -6.87 9.03
C GLN A 21 -28.26 -5.55 9.53
N PRO A 22 -27.66 -5.50 10.73
CA PRO A 22 -27.09 -4.26 11.22
C PRO A 22 -26.10 -3.81 10.16
N LYS A 23 -26.30 -2.59 9.64
CA LYS A 23 -25.47 -1.96 8.62
C LYS A 23 -24.03 -2.04 9.12
N ARG A 24 -23.25 -3.03 8.63
CA ARG A 24 -21.88 -3.23 9.09
C ARG A 24 -21.16 -1.94 8.80
N ALA A 25 -20.69 -1.26 9.85
CA ALA A 25 -19.92 -0.03 9.66
C ALA A 25 -18.76 -0.37 8.73
N GLU A 26 -18.72 0.29 7.57
CA GLU A 26 -17.61 0.11 6.64
C GLU A 26 -16.34 0.62 7.36
N PRO A 27 -15.26 -0.17 7.38
CA PRO A 27 -14.03 0.29 7.98
C PRO A 27 -13.55 1.55 7.25
N PRO A 28 -13.04 2.56 7.98
CA PRO A 28 -12.65 3.85 7.42
C PRO A 28 -11.50 3.75 6.40
N VAL A 29 -10.78 2.62 6.37
CA VAL A 29 -9.67 2.35 5.46
C VAL A 29 -9.79 0.92 4.95
N SER A 30 -9.58 0.72 3.64
CA SER A 30 -9.53 -0.61 3.04
C SER A 30 -8.37 -1.43 3.61
N SER A 31 -8.60 -2.71 3.89
CA SER A 31 -7.56 -3.65 4.34
C SER A 31 -6.34 -3.69 3.41
N GLY A 32 -6.54 -3.48 2.10
CA GLY A 32 -5.44 -3.42 1.13
C GLY A 32 -4.52 -2.21 1.33
N VAL A 33 -5.08 -1.05 1.70
CA VAL A 33 -4.30 0.16 1.99
C VAL A 33 -3.47 -0.01 3.26
N ILE A 34 -4.06 -0.63 4.29
CA ILE A 34 -3.34 -0.96 5.54
C ILE A 34 -2.19 -1.94 5.26
N GLY A 35 -2.45 -2.99 4.46
CA GLY A 35 -1.43 -3.96 4.05
C GLY A 35 -0.27 -3.30 3.29
N MET A 36 -0.57 -2.42 2.33
CA MET A 36 0.44 -1.67 1.58
C MET A 36 1.26 -0.74 2.48
N LEU A 37 0.61 -0.07 3.45
CA LEU A 37 1.30 0.79 4.41
C LEU A 37 2.29 0.00 5.29
N LEU A 38 1.86 -1.14 5.84
CA LEU A 38 2.72 -2.00 6.63
C LEU A 38 3.93 -2.49 5.82
N PHE A 39 3.69 -2.91 4.56
CA PHE A 39 4.75 -3.31 3.65
C PHE A 39 5.77 -2.17 3.42
N MET A 40 5.30 -0.97 3.10
CA MET A 40 6.20 0.18 2.92
C MET A 40 6.99 0.51 4.20
N VAL A 41 6.39 0.42 5.38
CA VAL A 41 7.10 0.64 6.65
C VAL A 41 8.20 -0.40 6.84
N THR A 42 7.92 -1.68 6.56
CA THR A 42 8.95 -2.73 6.66
C THR A 42 10.10 -2.53 5.67
N GLU A 43 9.81 -2.08 4.45
CA GLU A 43 10.83 -1.73 3.46
C GLU A 43 11.68 -0.53 3.92
N VAL A 44 11.07 0.50 4.50
CA VAL A 44 11.81 1.65 5.07
C VAL A 44 12.76 1.20 6.18
N MET A 45 12.33 0.28 7.06
CA MET A 45 13.21 -0.29 8.08
C MET A 45 14.35 -1.12 7.47
N PHE A 46 14.06 -1.90 6.43
CA PHE A 46 15.06 -2.70 5.71
C PHE A 46 16.12 -1.82 5.05
N PHE A 47 15.73 -0.84 4.24
CA PHE A 47 16.66 0.12 3.65
C PHE A 47 17.37 0.97 4.72
N GLY A 48 16.68 1.32 5.81
CA GLY A 48 17.27 1.99 6.97
C GLY A 48 18.42 1.19 7.59
N ALA A 49 18.26 -0.13 7.74
CA ALA A 49 19.31 -1.01 8.21
C ALA A 49 20.51 -1.05 7.24
N LEU A 50 20.26 -1.10 5.93
CA LEU A 50 21.31 -1.07 4.90
C LEU A 50 22.10 0.25 4.92
N ILE A 51 21.41 1.39 5.03
CA ILE A 51 22.04 2.71 5.14
C ILE A 51 22.84 2.81 6.44
N SER A 52 22.27 2.35 7.56
CA SER A 52 22.96 2.32 8.86
C SER A 52 24.25 1.50 8.80
N ALA A 53 24.20 0.31 8.20
CA ALA A 53 25.39 -0.53 8.01
C ALA A 53 26.48 0.20 7.20
N TYR A 54 26.10 0.88 6.10
CA TYR A 54 27.05 1.71 5.33
C TYR A 54 27.65 2.83 6.19
N LEU A 55 26.85 3.55 6.97
CA LEU A 55 27.33 4.66 7.81
C LEU A 55 28.29 4.19 8.90
N VAL A 56 28.00 3.06 9.57
CA VAL A 56 28.88 2.48 10.60
C VAL A 56 30.22 2.08 10.00
N ILE A 57 30.21 1.39 8.86
CA ILE A 57 31.46 1.00 8.16
C ILE A 57 32.22 2.25 7.72
N ARG A 58 31.53 3.24 7.16
CA ARG A 58 32.15 4.50 6.70
C ARG A 58 32.79 5.28 7.84
N ALA A 59 32.17 5.31 9.02
CA ALA A 59 32.68 6.03 10.18
C ALA A 59 33.96 5.39 10.75
N GLY A 60 34.20 4.10 10.52
CA GLY A 60 35.40 3.39 10.95
C GLY A 60 36.59 3.51 10.01
N LEU A 61 36.47 4.25 8.90
CA LEU A 61 37.52 4.41 7.88
C LEU A 61 38.00 5.86 7.82
N ASP A 62 39.30 6.08 7.97
CA ASP A 62 39.91 7.41 7.91
C ASP A 62 39.86 8.03 6.51
N GLU A 63 39.95 7.19 5.47
CA GLU A 63 39.90 7.64 4.08
C GLU A 63 38.89 6.84 3.26
N TRP A 64 38.04 7.56 2.53
CA TRP A 64 37.05 6.97 1.64
C TRP A 64 36.78 7.90 0.45
N PRO A 65 36.67 7.35 -0.77
CA PRO A 65 36.74 5.93 -1.15
C PRO A 65 38.16 5.36 -1.09
N PRO A 66 38.32 4.06 -0.77
CA PRO A 66 39.59 3.36 -0.89
C PRO A 66 40.24 3.58 -2.25
N TRP A 67 41.57 3.65 -2.26
CA TRP A 67 42.33 3.85 -3.48
C TRP A 67 42.16 2.69 -4.48
N GLY A 68 42.25 2.99 -5.78
CA GLY A 68 42.09 2.00 -6.85
C GLY A 68 40.65 1.60 -7.17
N GLN A 69 39.65 2.16 -6.50
CA GLN A 69 38.24 1.89 -6.80
C GLN A 69 37.71 2.78 -7.95
N PRO A 70 36.91 2.22 -8.88
CA PRO A 70 36.17 3.01 -9.86
C PRO A 70 35.31 4.09 -9.18
N ARG A 71 35.34 5.30 -9.72
CA ARG A 71 34.53 6.41 -9.20
C ARG A 71 33.11 6.32 -9.74
N LEU A 72 32.16 6.83 -8.96
CA LEU A 72 30.75 6.87 -9.34
C LEU A 72 30.57 7.60 -10.69
N PRO A 73 29.84 7.03 -11.66
CA PRO A 73 29.47 7.73 -12.88
C PRO A 73 28.35 8.74 -12.59
N ILE A 74 28.75 9.95 -12.17
CA ILE A 74 27.86 11.01 -11.67
C ILE A 74 26.77 11.36 -12.69
N GLU A 75 27.11 11.44 -13.98
CA GLU A 75 26.17 11.81 -15.05
C GLU A 75 25.01 10.81 -15.16
N THR A 76 25.31 9.52 -15.28
CA THR A 76 24.30 8.47 -15.39
C THR A 76 23.44 8.38 -14.13
N THR A 77 24.05 8.50 -12.94
CA THR A 77 23.31 8.50 -11.68
C THR A 77 22.37 9.71 -11.56
N ALA A 78 22.83 10.90 -11.97
CA ALA A 78 22.02 12.11 -11.95
C ALA A 78 20.83 12.03 -12.90
N ILE A 79 21.04 11.53 -14.13
CA ILE A 79 19.97 11.34 -15.12
C ILE A 79 18.92 10.35 -14.59
N ASN A 80 19.34 9.21 -14.04
CA ASN A 80 18.40 8.23 -13.47
C ASN A 80 17.57 8.83 -12.32
N THR A 81 18.21 9.64 -11.47
CA THR A 81 17.53 10.31 -10.35
C THR A 81 16.52 11.34 -10.85
N LEU A 82 16.90 12.13 -11.85
CA LEU A 82 16.02 13.11 -12.49
C LEU A 82 14.78 12.42 -13.10
N VAL A 83 14.96 11.29 -13.79
CA VAL A 83 13.85 10.52 -14.37
C VAL A 83 12.88 10.05 -13.28
N LEU A 84 13.38 9.55 -12.15
CA LEU A 84 12.53 9.12 -11.02
C LEU A 84 11.74 10.30 -10.42
N LEU A 85 12.38 11.47 -10.26
CA LEU A 85 11.72 12.67 -9.75
C LEU A 85 10.63 13.18 -10.71
N VAL A 86 10.91 13.21 -12.01
CA VAL A 86 9.94 13.60 -13.04
C VAL A 86 8.75 12.64 -13.06
N SER A 87 8.99 11.33 -12.91
CA SER A 87 7.92 10.32 -12.82
C SER A 87 6.98 10.59 -11.64
N GLY A 88 7.53 10.84 -10.44
CA GLY A 88 6.73 11.18 -9.26
C GLY A 88 5.95 12.48 -9.42
N PHE A 89 6.58 13.51 -9.98
CA PHE A 89 5.94 14.79 -10.27
C PHE A 89 4.78 14.63 -11.27
N LEU A 90 5.00 13.89 -12.36
CA LEU A 90 3.98 13.69 -13.39
C LEU A 90 2.78 12.90 -12.85
N MET A 91 3.00 11.88 -12.01
CA MET A 91 1.93 11.16 -11.34
C MET A 91 1.13 12.08 -10.41
N SER A 92 1.81 12.96 -9.66
CA SER A 92 1.12 13.94 -8.81
C SER A 92 0.34 14.97 -9.63
N TYR A 93 0.89 15.43 -10.75
CA TYR A 93 0.22 16.36 -11.66
C TYR A 93 -1.04 15.73 -12.25
N SER A 94 -0.96 14.48 -12.73
CA SER A 94 -2.09 13.73 -13.26
C SER A 94 -3.21 13.48 -12.25
N ARG A 95 -2.89 13.36 -10.95
CA ARG A 95 -3.92 13.19 -9.91
C ARG A 95 -4.69 14.47 -9.59
N ASN A 96 -4.11 15.64 -9.92
CA ASN A 96 -4.67 16.95 -9.61
C ASN A 96 -5.43 17.58 -10.80
N LEU A 97 -5.35 16.95 -11.98
CA LEU A 97 -6.16 17.24 -13.17
C LEU A 97 -7.48 16.47 -13.09
#